data_AF-A0A2Z5ZYF5-F1
#
_entry.id   AF-A0A2Z5ZYF5-F1
#
_cell.length_a   1.000
_cell.length_b   1.000
_cell.length_c   1.000
_cell.angle_alpha   90.00
_cell.angle_beta   90.00
_cell.angle_gamma   90.00
#
_symmetry.space_group_name_H-M   'P 1'
#
loop_
_entity.id
_entity.type
_entity.pdbx_description
1 polymer ?
#
loop_
_entity_poly.entity_id
_entity_poly.type
_entity_poly.pdbx_seq_one_letter_code
_entity_poly.pdbx_strand_id
1 'polypeptide(L)'
;MILLVDYTDLDNLKTTPINSAKFFYNCGCDAYKRHFMVAANARNKVAAVDTKDGKLAALVDTAKIPHPGRGANFVHPQFGPVWSTGHLGDDVISLVSTPSDDAANAKLKEHNWKVVQELKMPGAGNL
;
A
#
# COMPACT_ATOMS: atom_id res chain seq x y z
N MET A 1 9.10 4.44 -11.67
CA MET A 1 8.85 3.23 -12.46
C MET A 1 9.06 2.04 -11.56
N ILE A 2 8.12 1.10 -11.57
CA ILE A 2 8.22 -0.18 -10.89
C ILE A 2 8.35 -1.24 -11.99
N LEU A 3 9.23 -2.22 -11.81
CA LEU A 3 9.34 -3.37 -12.71
C LEU A 3 8.72 -4.57 -12.02
N LEU A 4 7.61 -5.07 -12.57
CA LEU A 4 7.08 -6.37 -12.18
C LEU A 4 7.76 -7.44 -13.04
N VAL A 5 8.50 -8.34 -12.42
CA VAL A 5 9.24 -9.41 -13.10
C VAL A 5 8.60 -10.75 -12.78
N ASP A 6 8.24 -11.49 -13.83
CA ASP A 6 7.71 -12.84 -13.74
C ASP A 6 8.85 -13.86 -13.85
N TYR A 7 9.02 -14.66 -12.79
CA TYR A 7 10.07 -15.69 -12.67
C TYR A 7 9.57 -17.10 -12.97
N THR A 8 8.35 -17.26 -13.52
CA THR A 8 7.79 -18.57 -13.83
C THR A 8 8.60 -19.31 -14.90
N ASP A 9 9.23 -18.57 -15.82
CA ASP A 9 10.18 -19.07 -16.81
C ASP A 9 11.47 -18.25 -16.69
N LEU A 10 12.53 -18.88 -16.18
CA LEU A 10 13.82 -18.23 -15.97
C LEU A 10 14.60 -18.01 -17.27
N ASP A 11 14.29 -18.77 -18.33
CA ASP A 11 14.93 -18.63 -19.63
C ASP A 11 14.28 -17.50 -20.45
N ASN A 12 12.99 -17.24 -20.22
CA ASN A 12 12.20 -16.21 -20.92
C ASN A 12 11.52 -15.22 -19.95
N LEU A 13 12.32 -14.53 -19.14
CA LEU A 13 11.81 -13.56 -18.16
C LEU A 13 10.89 -12.51 -18.80
N LYS A 14 9.67 -12.39 -18.27
CA LYS A 14 8.72 -11.34 -18.66
C LYS A 14 8.80 -10.19 -17.66
N THR A 15 9.00 -8.98 -18.17
CA THR A 15 9.03 -7.76 -17.35
C THR A 15 7.95 -6.78 -17.80
N THR A 16 7.15 -6.29 -16.86
CA THR A 16 6.13 -5.26 -17.09
C THR A 16 6.55 -3.96 -16.40
N PRO A 17 6.85 -2.89 -17.17
CA PRO A 17 7.13 -1.58 -16.60
C PRO A 17 5.83 -0.87 -16.21
N ILE A 18 5.75 -0.46 -14.94
CA ILE A 18 4.58 0.22 -14.38
C ILE A 18 4.95 1.66 -14.02
N ASN A 19 4.30 2.60 -14.73
CA ASN A 19 4.40 4.03 -14.44
C ASN A 19 3.85 4.32 -13.04
N SER A 20 4.59 5.14 -12.31
CA SER A 20 4.42 5.28 -10.86
C SER A 20 5.16 6.53 -10.36
N ALA A 21 4.93 6.91 -9.10
CA ALA A 21 5.65 8.01 -8.46
C ALA A 21 7.18 7.77 -8.40
N LYS A 22 7.94 8.80 -8.07
CA LYS A 22 9.40 8.70 -7.85
C LYS A 22 9.69 8.50 -6.35
N PHE A 23 10.88 7.99 -6.02
CA PHE A 23 11.40 7.79 -4.65
C PHE A 23 10.73 6.65 -3.88
N PHE A 24 10.69 5.47 -4.48
CA PHE A 24 10.25 4.26 -3.78
C PHE A 24 11.31 3.78 -2.80
N TYR A 25 10.86 3.30 -1.64
CA TYR A 25 11.75 2.83 -0.58
C TYR A 25 11.24 1.50 0.00
N ASN A 26 10.38 1.54 1.00
CA ASN A 26 9.88 0.36 1.71
C ASN A 26 8.53 -0.13 1.16
N CYS A 27 8.28 -1.43 1.33
CA CYS A 27 7.11 -2.11 0.76
C CYS A 27 6.69 -3.39 1.49
N GLY A 28 5.43 -3.75 1.33
CA GLY A 28 4.87 -5.05 1.71
C GLY A 28 3.56 -5.33 0.98
N CYS A 29 3.02 -6.53 1.14
CA CYS A 29 1.75 -6.87 0.50
C CYS A 29 0.56 -6.56 1.40
N ASP A 30 -0.59 -6.30 0.78
CA ASP A 30 -1.89 -6.38 1.46
C ASP A 30 -2.15 -7.79 2.03
N ALA A 31 -3.19 -7.92 2.84
CA ALA A 31 -3.54 -9.16 3.53
C ALA A 31 -3.70 -10.36 2.57
N TYR A 32 -4.17 -10.11 1.35
CA TYR A 32 -4.47 -11.11 0.34
C TYR A 32 -3.31 -11.40 -0.61
N LYS A 33 -2.17 -10.70 -0.45
CA LYS A 33 -0.98 -10.80 -1.31
C LYS A 33 -1.26 -10.52 -2.80
N ARG A 34 -2.32 -9.78 -3.09
CA ARG A 34 -2.69 -9.37 -4.45
C ARG A 34 -2.11 -8.01 -4.79
N HIS A 35 -2.00 -7.14 -3.78
CA HIS A 35 -1.51 -5.79 -3.99
C HIS A 35 -0.20 -5.56 -3.27
N PHE A 36 0.79 -5.11 -4.02
CA PHE A 36 2.07 -4.69 -3.48
C PHE A 36 2.02 -3.20 -3.14
N MET A 37 2.11 -2.91 -1.85
CA MET A 37 2.06 -1.56 -1.27
C MET A 37 3.48 -1.03 -1.15
N VAL A 38 3.82 0.05 -1.87
CA VAL A 38 5.17 0.62 -1.87
C VAL A 38 5.13 2.12 -1.62
N ALA A 39 5.91 2.57 -0.64
CA ALA A 39 5.97 3.98 -0.24
C ALA A 39 6.82 4.80 -1.19
N ALA A 40 6.23 5.82 -1.81
CA ALA A 40 6.91 6.90 -2.52
C ALA A 40 7.20 8.04 -1.52
N ASN A 41 8.18 7.81 -0.65
CA ASN A 41 8.35 8.53 0.62
C ASN A 41 8.48 10.05 0.46
N ALA A 42 9.33 10.53 -0.45
CA ALA A 42 9.57 11.95 -0.70
C ALA A 42 8.41 12.65 -1.43
N ARG A 43 7.34 11.92 -1.73
CA ARG A 43 6.10 12.40 -2.36
C ARG A 43 4.87 12.22 -1.47
N ASN A 44 5.04 11.77 -0.22
CA ASN A 44 3.96 11.53 0.75
C ASN A 44 2.83 10.63 0.20
N LYS A 45 3.20 9.65 -0.62
CA LYS A 45 2.26 8.74 -1.27
C LYS A 45 2.63 7.29 -1.07
N VAL A 46 1.65 6.41 -1.15
CA VAL A 46 1.82 4.96 -1.28
C VAL A 46 1.23 4.52 -2.62
N ALA A 47 2.01 3.80 -3.42
CA ALA A 47 1.53 3.17 -4.64
C ALA A 47 1.07 1.74 -4.32
N ALA A 48 -0.14 1.39 -4.77
CA ALA A 48 -0.63 0.03 -4.75
C ALA A 48 -0.54 -0.56 -6.15
N VAL A 49 0.17 -1.68 -6.30
CA VAL A 49 0.32 -2.39 -7.58
C VAL A 49 -0.45 -3.69 -7.53
N ASP A 50 -1.42 -3.90 -8.42
CA ASP A 50 -2.06 -5.20 -8.61
C ASP A 50 -1.06 -6.13 -9.32
N THR A 51 -0.60 -7.15 -8.60
CA THR A 51 0.42 -8.09 -9.09
C THR A 51 -0.18 -9.15 -10.00
N LYS A 52 -1.51 -9.34 -9.97
CA LYS A 52 -2.23 -10.26 -10.85
C LYS A 52 -2.39 -9.64 -12.23
N ASP A 53 -2.82 -8.39 -12.28
CA ASP A 53 -3.08 -7.67 -13.54
C ASP A 53 -1.85 -6.92 -14.06
N GLY A 54 -0.82 -6.77 -13.22
CA GLY A 54 0.43 -6.09 -13.55
C GLY A 54 0.28 -4.58 -13.77
N LYS A 55 -0.58 -3.93 -12.99
CA LYS A 55 -0.96 -2.52 -13.17
C LYS A 55 -0.93 -1.75 -11.85
N LEU A 56 -0.77 -0.44 -11.94
CA LEU A 56 -0.98 0.47 -10.82
C LEU A 56 -2.48 0.49 -10.47
N ALA A 57 -2.83 -0.01 -9.28
CA ALA A 57 -4.20 0.00 -8.79
C ALA A 57 -4.58 1.38 -8.23
N ALA A 58 -3.67 2.02 -7.49
CA ALA A 58 -3.88 3.34 -6.93
C ALA A 58 -2.59 4.07 -6.54
N LEU A 59 -2.69 5.40 -6.42
CA LEU A 59 -1.75 6.24 -5.69
C LEU A 59 -2.50 6.90 -4.53
N VAL A 60 -2.17 6.49 -3.32
CA VAL A 60 -2.82 6.95 -2.09
C VAL A 60 -2.01 8.07 -1.48
N ASP A 61 -2.63 9.22 -1.24
CA ASP A 61 -2.06 10.31 -0.45
C ASP A 61 -2.02 9.94 1.04
N THR A 62 -0.92 10.26 1.71
CA THR A 62 -0.67 9.94 3.12
C THR A 62 -0.01 11.11 3.84
N ALA A 63 0.16 11.00 5.16
CA ALA A 63 0.96 11.93 5.93
C ALA A 63 2.45 11.95 5.51
N LYS A 64 3.25 12.83 6.11
CA LYS A 64 4.59 13.15 5.62
C LYS A 64 5.59 11.98 5.75
N ILE A 65 6.31 11.68 4.66
CA ILE A 65 7.37 10.64 4.57
C ILE A 65 6.89 9.28 5.12
N PRO A 66 5.96 8.60 4.43
CA PRO A 66 5.53 7.26 4.82
C PRO A 66 6.71 6.28 4.80
N HIS A 67 6.83 5.50 5.86
CA HIS A 67 7.92 4.56 6.04
C HIS A 67 7.43 3.24 6.67
N PRO A 68 6.76 2.39 5.89
CA PRO A 68 6.01 1.25 6.43
C PRO A 68 6.85 0.08 6.91
N GLY A 69 8.13 -0.04 6.50
CA GLY A 69 8.77 -1.35 6.47
C GLY A 69 7.99 -2.27 5.53
N ARG A 70 7.34 -3.31 6.07
CA ARG A 70 6.34 -4.12 5.33
C ARG A 70 4.89 -3.65 5.53
N GLY A 71 4.68 -2.74 6.46
CA GLY A 71 3.37 -2.38 7.01
C GLY A 71 2.76 -3.51 7.83
N ALA A 72 1.55 -3.28 8.34
CA ALA A 72 0.77 -4.27 9.07
C ALA A 72 -0.64 -4.37 8.49
N ASN A 73 -1.15 -5.60 8.40
CA ASN A 73 -2.47 -5.89 7.86
C ASN A 73 -3.39 -6.35 8.98
N PHE A 74 -4.61 -5.82 9.03
CA PHE A 74 -5.66 -6.27 9.95
C PHE A 74 -7.05 -5.87 9.44
N VAL A 75 -8.10 -6.38 10.07
CA VAL A 75 -9.48 -6.02 9.76
C VAL A 75 -9.94 -4.92 10.71
N HIS A 76 -10.18 -3.73 10.17
CA HIS A 76 -10.78 -2.62 10.91
C HIS A 76 -12.29 -2.85 11.07
N PRO A 77 -12.88 -2.65 12.27
CA PRO A 77 -14.29 -2.96 12.53
C PRO A 77 -15.26 -2.14 11.67
N GLN A 78 -14.86 -0.95 11.21
CA GLN A 78 -15.69 -0.06 10.39
C GLN A 78 -15.32 -0.03 8.90
N PHE A 79 -14.05 -0.33 8.58
CA PHE A 79 -13.50 -0.11 7.22
C PHE A 79 -13.01 -1.40 6.55
N GLY A 80 -13.18 -2.54 7.21
CA GLY A 80 -12.76 -3.84 6.68
C GLY A 80 -11.24 -3.96 6.62
N PRO A 81 -10.69 -4.73 5.68
CA PRO A 81 -9.25 -4.92 5.56
C PRO A 81 -8.49 -3.60 5.35
N VAL A 82 -7.50 -3.37 6.19
CA VAL A 82 -6.61 -2.21 6.11
C VAL A 82 -5.15 -2.66 6.15
N TRP A 83 -4.30 -1.85 5.52
CA TRP A 83 -2.85 -1.89 5.64
C TRP A 83 -2.36 -0.58 6.28
N SER A 84 -1.47 -0.66 7.25
CA SER A 84 -0.98 0.50 8.00
C SER A 84 0.46 0.87 7.67
N THR A 85 0.76 2.17 7.68
CA THR A 85 2.11 2.72 7.60
C THR A 85 2.38 3.73 8.71
N GLY A 86 3.59 3.67 9.28
CA GLY A 86 4.15 4.75 10.09
C GLY A 86 4.81 5.83 9.23
N HIS A 87 5.27 6.91 9.86
CA HIS A 87 5.73 8.12 9.20
C HIS A 87 7.01 8.66 9.85
N LEU A 88 8.05 8.93 9.05
CA LEU A 88 9.25 9.60 9.58
C LEU A 88 9.05 11.11 9.76
N GLY A 89 8.11 11.70 9.02
CA GLY A 89 7.91 13.15 8.97
C GLY A 89 6.66 13.65 9.68
N ASP A 90 5.86 12.76 10.26
CA ASP A 90 4.58 13.05 10.89
C ASP A 90 4.35 12.08 12.05
N ASP A 91 3.57 12.48 13.05
CA ASP A 91 3.34 11.71 14.29
C ASP A 91 2.04 10.91 14.22
N VAL A 92 1.75 10.32 13.05
CA VAL A 92 0.56 9.50 12.84
C VAL A 92 0.90 8.12 12.28
N ILE A 93 0.02 7.14 12.51
CA ILE A 93 -0.06 5.92 11.72
C ILE A 93 -1.26 6.06 10.79
N SER A 94 -1.04 6.05 9.47
CA SER A 94 -2.13 6.07 8.49
C SER A 94 -2.61 4.65 8.20
N LEU A 95 -3.92 4.44 8.27
CA LEU A 95 -4.59 3.19 7.89
C LEU A 95 -5.19 3.34 6.49
N VAL A 96 -4.71 2.55 5.53
CA VAL A 96 -5.20 2.54 4.15
C VAL A 96 -6.13 1.36 3.97
N SER A 97 -7.37 1.59 3.53
CA SER A 97 -8.29 0.50 3.20
C SER A 97 -7.86 -0.20 1.91
N THR A 98 -7.83 -1.53 1.94
CA THR A 98 -7.40 -2.40 0.84
C THR A 98 -8.58 -3.23 0.32
N PRO A 99 -8.69 -3.44 -1.01
CA PRO A 99 -9.77 -4.25 -1.57
C PRO A 99 -9.83 -5.66 -1.00
N SER A 100 -11.05 -6.18 -0.92
CA SER A 100 -11.34 -7.54 -0.52
C SER A 100 -12.42 -8.12 -1.44
N ASP A 101 -12.23 -9.38 -1.83
CA ASP A 101 -13.21 -10.15 -2.59
C ASP A 101 -14.24 -10.85 -1.68
N ASP A 102 -14.09 -10.75 -0.34
CA ASP A 102 -15.04 -11.28 0.63
C ASP A 102 -16.37 -10.50 0.55
N ALA A 103 -17.47 -11.23 0.40
CA ALA A 103 -18.82 -10.69 0.34
C ALA A 103 -19.17 -9.86 1.59
N ALA A 104 -18.62 -10.20 2.76
CA ALA A 104 -18.83 -9.45 4.00
C ALA A 104 -18.32 -8.00 3.90
N ASN A 105 -17.30 -7.75 3.06
CA ASN A 105 -16.68 -6.45 2.86
C ASN A 105 -17.19 -5.71 1.61
N ALA A 106 -18.16 -6.28 0.87
CA ALA A 106 -18.62 -5.71 -0.40
C ALA A 106 -19.16 -4.28 -0.25
N LYS A 107 -19.77 -3.98 0.90
CA LYS A 107 -20.32 -2.67 1.26
C LYS A 107 -19.28 -1.63 1.71
N LEU A 108 -17.99 -1.97 1.71
CA LEU A 108 -16.89 -1.12 2.17
C LEU A 108 -15.96 -0.70 1.03
N LYS A 109 -16.29 -1.10 -0.20
CA LYS A 109 -15.45 -0.90 -1.40
C LYS A 109 -15.22 0.57 -1.72
N GLU A 110 -16.12 1.46 -1.28
CA GLU A 110 -15.99 2.92 -1.42
C GLU A 110 -14.80 3.50 -0.64
N HIS A 111 -14.28 2.76 0.35
CA HIS A 111 -13.13 3.16 1.15
C HIS A 111 -11.80 2.74 0.55
N ASN A 112 -11.80 1.78 -0.38
CA ASN A 112 -10.58 1.24 -0.97
C ASN A 112 -9.67 2.34 -1.49
N TRP A 113 -8.38 2.20 -1.22
CA TRP A 113 -7.32 3.12 -1.66
C TRP A 113 -7.40 4.52 -1.07
N LYS A 114 -8.01 4.65 0.11
CA LYS A 114 -8.03 5.88 0.89
C LYS A 114 -7.41 5.64 2.25
N VAL A 115 -6.76 6.67 2.78
CA VAL A 115 -6.48 6.74 4.22
C VAL A 115 -7.83 6.91 4.92
N VAL A 116 -8.27 5.88 5.64
CA VAL A 116 -9.56 5.85 6.31
C VAL A 116 -9.48 6.32 7.75
N GLN A 117 -8.29 6.27 8.34
CA GLN A 117 -8.04 6.73 9.70
C GLN A 117 -6.56 7.05 9.90
N GLU A 118 -6.30 8.05 10.73
CA GLU A 118 -4.96 8.37 11.23
C GLU A 118 -4.96 8.23 12.75
N LEU A 119 -4.03 7.42 13.25
CA LEU A 119 -3.83 7.22 14.69
C LEU A 119 -2.71 8.13 15.16
N LYS A 120 -3.03 9.07 16.05
CA LYS A 120 -2.02 9.95 16.63
C LYS A 120 -1.05 9.15 17.50
N MET A 121 0.24 9.40 17.29
CA MET A 121 1.35 8.84 18.05
C MET A 121 2.02 9.93 18.89
N PRO A 122 2.81 9.57 19.92
CA PRO A 122 3.52 10.55 20.74
C PRO A 122 4.54 11.42 19.97
N GLY A 123 4.95 10.98 18.78
CA GLY A 123 5.88 11.70 17.92
C GLY A 123 6.09 11.01 16.57
N ALA A 124 6.81 11.71 15.68
CA ALA A 124 7.20 11.18 14.39
C ALA A 124 8.33 10.15 14.51
N GLY A 125 8.62 9.44 13.42
CA GLY A 125 9.65 8.40 13.42
C GLY A 125 9.14 7.05 13.92
N ASN A 126 7.82 6.84 13.88
CA ASN A 126 7.19 5.57 14.21
C ASN A 126 7.47 4.53 13.11
N LEU A 127 8.24 3.50 13.47
CA LEU A 127 8.67 2.38 12.63
C LEU A 127 8.06 1.06 13.12
#